data_AF-A0A1Q7N452-F1
#
_entry.id   AF-A0A1Q7N452-F1
#
_cell.length_a   1.000
_cell.length_b   1.000
_cell.length_c   1.000
_cell.angle_alpha   90.00
_cell.angle_beta   90.00
_cell.angle_gamma   90.00
#
_symmetry.space_group_name_H-M   'P 1'
#
loop_
_entity.id
_entity.type
_entity.pdbx_description
1 polymer ?
#
loop_
_entity_poly.entity_id
_entity_poly.type
_entity_poly.pdbx_seq_one_letter_code
_entity_poly.pdbx_strand_id
1 'polypeptide(L)'
;MDGFAVRGSRSSSPACSGLLGAGVTLTHLDAHKHVHAYPPIFAVVARLAVRFGISVVRVPYERSSRRSVLGGDARDRWAVRRQAVLNAAMWPWARRNAHTAASLGLRTPQFIGRVHTGVIGKPALHSMLRAIRSGVTELMVHPGYVDDVLRRTSTRLLDSRQQELDLLCSMETRALLLGERIDLVRHDLTHSVRRSVRHVS
;
A
#
# COMPACT_ATOMS: atom_id res chain seq x y z
N MET A 1 -39.12 -33.24 -6.14
CA MET A 1 -39.75 -32.04 -5.57
C MET A 1 -38.71 -31.32 -4.71
N ASP A 2 -37.56 -30.95 -5.27
CA ASP A 2 -37.28 -29.88 -6.28
C ASP A 2 -36.85 -28.62 -5.51
N GLY A 3 -35.65 -28.06 -5.66
CA GLY A 3 -34.53 -28.41 -6.51
C GLY A 3 -33.27 -27.68 -6.04
N PHE A 4 -32.13 -28.37 -6.14
CA PHE A 4 -30.81 -27.77 -6.08
C PHE A 4 -30.59 -26.95 -7.36
N ALA A 5 -30.53 -25.62 -7.25
CA ALA A 5 -30.05 -24.77 -8.33
C ALA A 5 -28.53 -24.66 -8.27
N VAL A 6 -27.84 -25.61 -8.92
CA VAL A 6 -26.44 -25.45 -9.30
C VAL A 6 -26.39 -24.42 -10.43
N ARG A 7 -25.93 -23.19 -10.14
CA ARG A 7 -25.46 -22.25 -11.17
C ARG A 7 -23.95 -22.33 -11.27
N GLY A 8 -23.50 -23.11 -12.24
CA GLY A 8 -22.10 -23.21 -12.63
C GLY A 8 -21.61 -22.00 -13.43
N SER A 9 -20.36 -21.63 -13.12
CA SER A 9 -19.37 -20.95 -13.97
C SER A 9 -19.58 -19.47 -14.29
N ARG A 10 -18.61 -18.65 -13.85
CA ARG A 10 -17.69 -17.90 -14.75
C ARG A 10 -16.63 -17.13 -13.92
N SER A 11 -15.38 -17.38 -14.31
CA SER A 11 -14.13 -16.71 -13.91
C SER A 11 -13.92 -16.46 -12.42
N SER A 12 -13.42 -17.48 -11.73
CA SER A 12 -12.74 -17.35 -10.44
C SER A 12 -11.30 -16.94 -10.70
N SER A 13 -10.87 -15.76 -10.25
CA SER A 13 -9.44 -15.42 -10.26
C SER A 13 -8.67 -16.50 -9.46
N PRO A 14 -7.72 -17.22 -10.08
CA PRO A 14 -7.11 -18.41 -9.46
C PRO A 14 -6.42 -18.10 -8.14
N ALA A 15 -5.81 -16.91 -8.02
CA ALA A 15 -5.08 -16.48 -6.83
C ALA A 15 -5.98 -16.35 -5.58
N CYS A 16 -7.14 -15.69 -5.68
CA CYS A 16 -8.01 -15.51 -4.51
C CYS A 16 -8.69 -16.82 -4.09
N SER A 17 -9.04 -17.66 -5.07
CA SER A 17 -9.71 -18.94 -4.80
C SER A 17 -8.74 -19.94 -4.16
N GLY A 18 -7.47 -19.94 -4.58
CA GLY A 18 -6.42 -20.76 -3.96
C GLY A 18 -6.15 -20.36 -2.49
N LEU A 19 -6.09 -19.06 -2.19
CA LEU A 19 -5.84 -18.58 -0.81
C LEU A 19 -7.02 -18.87 0.13
N LEU A 20 -8.26 -18.74 -0.35
CA LEU A 20 -9.45 -19.08 0.44
C LEU A 20 -9.56 -20.59 0.69
N GLY A 21 -9.18 -21.43 -0.28
CA GLY A 21 -9.09 -22.88 -0.10
C GLY A 21 -8.04 -23.31 0.94
N ALA A 22 -7.05 -22.45 1.22
CA ALA A 22 -6.05 -22.65 2.26
C ALA A 22 -6.46 -22.09 3.64
N GLY A 23 -7.71 -21.63 3.80
CA GLY A 23 -8.21 -21.10 5.08
C GLY A 23 -7.69 -19.70 5.45
N VAL A 24 -7.10 -18.97 4.49
CA VAL A 24 -6.57 -17.61 4.74
C VAL A 24 -7.69 -16.58 4.59
N THR A 25 -7.89 -15.75 5.62
CA THR A 25 -8.81 -14.61 5.54
C THR A 25 -8.19 -13.48 4.72
N LEU A 26 -8.81 -13.14 3.59
CA LEU A 26 -8.38 -12.02 2.76
C LEU A 26 -8.82 -10.69 3.39
N THR A 27 -7.85 -9.82 3.67
CA THR A 27 -8.07 -8.54 4.38
C THR A 27 -8.07 -7.32 3.47
N HIS A 28 -7.38 -7.40 2.34
CA HIS A 28 -7.21 -6.31 1.36
C HIS A 28 -6.83 -6.85 -0.01
N LEU A 29 -6.94 -6.01 -1.04
CA LEU A 29 -6.44 -6.29 -2.39
C LEU A 29 -5.51 -5.17 -2.89
N ASP A 30 -4.34 -5.58 -3.40
CA ASP A 30 -3.44 -4.73 -4.17
C ASP A 30 -2.91 -5.46 -5.42
N ALA A 31 -2.07 -4.80 -6.21
CA ALA A 31 -1.40 -5.47 -7.32
C ALA A 31 0.01 -4.93 -7.52
N HIS A 32 0.94 -5.83 -7.81
CA HIS A 32 2.32 -5.50 -8.17
C HIS A 32 2.34 -4.51 -9.34
N LYS A 33 3.23 -3.50 -9.26
CA LYS A 33 3.33 -2.37 -10.22
C LYS A 33 2.05 -1.54 -10.40
N HIS A 34 1.08 -1.67 -9.50
CA HIS A 34 -0.15 -0.89 -9.51
C HIS A 34 -0.94 -0.98 -10.83
N VAL A 35 -0.92 -2.14 -11.50
CA VAL A 35 -1.69 -2.34 -12.75
C VAL A 35 -3.18 -2.07 -12.55
N HIS A 36 -3.69 -2.27 -11.32
CA HIS A 36 -5.05 -1.93 -10.93
C HIS A 36 -5.35 -0.42 -10.94
N ALA A 37 -4.38 0.47 -11.16
CA ALA A 37 -4.63 1.91 -11.29
C ALA A 37 -5.44 2.26 -12.54
N TYR A 38 -5.35 1.45 -13.60
CA TYR A 38 -6.11 1.67 -14.83
C TYR A 38 -7.61 1.41 -14.58
N PRO A 39 -8.53 2.37 -14.86
CA PRO A 39 -9.91 2.28 -14.36
C PRO A 39 -10.71 1.04 -14.77
N PRO A 40 -10.60 0.50 -16.01
CA PRO A 40 -11.25 -0.76 -16.36
C PRO A 40 -10.80 -1.95 -15.51
N ILE A 41 -9.51 -2.03 -15.19
CA ILE A 41 -8.95 -3.08 -14.32
C ILE A 41 -9.39 -2.84 -12.88
N PHE A 42 -9.35 -1.59 -12.41
CA PHE A 42 -9.83 -1.23 -11.08
C PHE A 42 -11.28 -1.68 -10.84
N ALA A 43 -12.16 -1.47 -11.83
CA ALA A 43 -13.57 -1.88 -11.73
C ALA A 43 -13.72 -3.40 -11.58
N VAL A 44 -12.85 -4.20 -12.21
CA VAL A 44 -12.82 -5.65 -12.00
C VAL A 44 -12.35 -5.98 -10.59
N VAL A 45 -11.25 -5.38 -10.13
CA VAL A 45 -10.71 -5.58 -8.78
C VAL A 45 -11.73 -5.21 -7.70
N ALA A 46 -12.42 -4.08 -7.84
CA ALA A 46 -13.44 -3.63 -6.90
C ALA A 46 -14.63 -4.61 -6.81
N ARG A 47 -15.10 -5.13 -7.95
CA ARG A 47 -16.14 -6.16 -7.97
C ARG A 47 -15.68 -7.47 -7.31
N LEU A 48 -14.43 -7.86 -7.52
CA LEU A 48 -13.84 -9.03 -6.85
C LEU A 48 -13.73 -8.80 -5.33
N ALA A 49 -13.36 -7.60 -4.90
CA ALA A 49 -13.31 -7.25 -3.48
C ALA A 49 -14.67 -7.50 -2.80
N VAL A 50 -15.75 -6.98 -3.39
CA VAL A 50 -17.12 -7.20 -2.90
C VAL A 50 -17.46 -8.70 -2.87
N ARG A 51 -17.19 -9.42 -3.97
CA ARG A 51 -17.49 -10.85 -4.09
C ARG A 51 -16.80 -11.70 -3.01
N PHE A 52 -15.61 -11.32 -2.59
CA PHE A 52 -14.81 -12.05 -1.60
C PHE A 52 -14.89 -11.45 -0.18
N GLY A 53 -15.82 -10.51 0.06
CA GLY A 53 -16.01 -9.91 1.40
C GLY A 53 -14.87 -8.98 1.85
N ILE A 54 -14.08 -8.46 0.91
CA ILE A 54 -12.96 -7.57 1.19
C ILE A 54 -13.48 -6.13 1.17
N SER A 55 -13.37 -5.43 2.30
CA SER A 55 -13.93 -4.09 2.48
C SER A 55 -12.99 -2.94 2.09
N VAL A 56 -11.75 -3.25 1.69
CA VAL A 56 -10.68 -2.26 1.46
C VAL A 56 -10.00 -2.52 0.12
N VAL A 57 -9.87 -1.47 -0.70
CA VAL A 57 -9.13 -1.50 -1.97
C VAL A 57 -8.22 -0.28 -2.06
N ARG A 58 -6.96 -0.49 -2.45
CA ARG A 58 -5.99 0.59 -2.65
C ARG A 58 -6.31 1.40 -3.91
N VAL A 59 -6.25 2.74 -3.79
CA VAL A 59 -6.14 3.64 -4.95
C VAL A 59 -4.71 4.20 -4.97
N PRO A 60 -3.86 3.82 -5.94
CA PRO A 60 -2.42 4.10 -5.92
C PRO A 60 -2.09 5.53 -6.37
N TYR A 61 -2.73 6.51 -5.75
CA TYR A 61 -2.56 7.94 -6.03
C TYR A 61 -2.19 8.69 -4.75
N GLU A 62 -1.08 9.40 -4.81
CA GLU A 62 -0.63 10.21 -3.70
C GLU A 62 -1.18 11.61 -3.81
N ARG A 63 -1.87 12.05 -2.77
CA ARG A 63 -2.22 13.46 -2.60
C ARG A 63 -0.97 14.17 -2.09
N SER A 64 -0.01 14.39 -2.98
CA SER A 64 1.32 14.91 -2.64
C SER A 64 1.21 16.25 -1.92
N SER A 65 1.91 16.38 -0.79
CA SER A 65 2.24 17.69 -0.23
C SER A 65 3.49 18.22 -0.95
N ARG A 66 3.54 19.52 -1.27
CA ARG A 66 4.75 20.16 -1.87
C ARG A 66 6.00 19.92 -1.01
N ARG A 67 5.85 19.69 0.30
CA ARG A 67 6.93 19.42 1.25
C ARG A 67 7.55 18.02 1.10
N SER A 68 6.78 17.04 0.63
CA SER A 68 7.25 15.66 0.42
C SER A 68 8.18 15.54 -0.80
N VAL A 69 7.95 16.35 -1.84
CA VAL A 69 8.72 16.32 -3.11
C VAL A 69 10.10 16.99 -2.99
N LEU A 70 10.33 17.82 -1.97
CA LEU A 70 11.55 18.63 -1.83
C LEU A 70 12.60 18.04 -0.87
N GLY A 71 12.26 16.99 -0.11
CA GLY A 71 13.22 16.33 0.78
C GLY A 71 14.04 15.28 0.03
N GLY A 72 15.36 15.46 -0.06
CA GLY A 72 16.27 14.48 -0.65
C GLY A 72 17.48 15.08 -1.39
N ASP A 73 18.43 14.21 -1.71
CA ASP A 73 19.67 14.58 -2.40
C ASP A 73 19.40 15.00 -3.87
N ALA A 74 20.32 15.76 -4.47
CA ALA A 74 20.09 16.42 -5.76
C ALA A 74 19.72 15.47 -6.92
N ARG A 75 20.31 14.27 -6.91
CA ARG A 75 20.02 13.22 -7.90
C ARG A 75 18.63 12.60 -7.69
N ASP A 76 18.24 12.39 -6.44
CA ASP A 76 16.94 11.82 -6.09
C ASP A 76 15.80 12.78 -6.43
N ARG A 77 16.03 14.09 -6.31
CA ARG A 77 15.04 15.12 -6.67
C ARG A 77 14.53 14.99 -8.10
N TRP A 78 15.36 14.62 -9.08
CA TRP A 78 14.88 14.46 -10.46
C TRP A 78 13.97 13.24 -10.61
N ALA A 79 14.36 12.10 -10.03
CA ALA A 79 13.57 10.88 -10.05
C ALA A 79 12.22 11.08 -9.34
N VAL A 80 12.23 11.68 -8.15
CA VAL A 80 11.04 12.03 -7.37
C VAL A 80 10.14 13.00 -8.15
N ARG A 81 10.70 14.05 -8.77
CA ARG A 81 9.92 15.00 -9.58
C ARG A 81 9.25 14.33 -10.77
N ARG A 82 9.97 13.47 -11.50
CA ARG A 82 9.39 12.70 -12.61
C ARG A 82 8.24 11.81 -12.12
N GLN A 83 8.43 11.11 -11.00
CA GLN A 83 7.38 10.28 -10.41
C GLN A 83 6.18 11.11 -9.90
N ALA A 84 6.41 12.31 -9.38
CA ALA A 84 5.37 13.24 -8.95
C ALA A 84 4.52 13.75 -10.11
N VAL A 85 5.14 14.05 -11.26
CA VAL A 85 4.42 14.42 -12.50
C VAL A 85 3.57 13.27 -12.99
N LEU A 86 4.13 12.05 -13.04
CA LEU A 86 3.37 10.85 -13.40
C LEU A 86 2.23 10.60 -12.42
N ASN A 87 2.45 10.78 -11.11
CA ASN A 87 1.39 10.72 -10.11
C ASN A 87 0.29 11.75 -10.39
N ALA A 88 0.63 13.00 -10.65
CA ALA A 88 -0.35 14.05 -10.95
C ALA A 88 -1.21 13.73 -12.18
N ALA A 89 -0.59 13.20 -13.24
CA ALA A 89 -1.29 12.77 -14.45
C ALA A 89 -2.34 11.67 -14.19
N MET A 90 -2.17 10.88 -13.13
CA MET A 90 -3.11 9.81 -12.74
C MET A 90 -4.35 10.33 -12.00
N TRP A 91 -4.45 11.64 -11.70
CA TRP A 91 -5.56 12.20 -10.92
C TRP A 91 -6.97 11.90 -11.46
N PRO A 92 -7.24 11.98 -12.79
CA PRO A 92 -8.56 11.64 -13.31
C PRO A 92 -8.93 10.17 -13.07
N TRP A 93 -7.96 9.26 -13.23
CA TRP A 93 -8.15 7.84 -12.98
C TRP A 93 -8.34 7.57 -11.49
N ALA A 94 -7.56 8.21 -10.63
CA ALA A 94 -7.69 8.11 -9.19
C ALA A 94 -9.09 8.57 -8.72
N ARG A 95 -9.60 9.69 -9.26
CA ARG A 95 -10.97 10.15 -9.00
C ARG A 95 -12.01 9.13 -9.42
N ARG A 96 -11.88 8.58 -10.63
CA ARG A 96 -12.81 7.57 -11.16
C ARG A 96 -12.81 6.29 -10.31
N ASN A 97 -11.62 5.84 -9.92
CA ASN A 97 -11.44 4.65 -9.09
C ASN A 97 -12.03 4.86 -7.68
N ALA A 98 -11.74 6.00 -7.04
CA ALA A 98 -12.33 6.34 -5.76
C ALA A 98 -13.87 6.39 -5.82
N HIS A 99 -14.43 6.97 -6.89
CA HIS A 99 -15.88 6.98 -7.10
C HIS A 99 -16.45 5.56 -7.28
N THR A 100 -15.76 4.71 -8.04
CA THR A 100 -16.14 3.30 -8.28
C THR A 100 -16.08 2.48 -6.99
N ALA A 101 -15.08 2.72 -6.15
CA ALA A 101 -14.98 2.07 -4.84
C ALA A 101 -16.12 2.52 -3.92
N ALA A 102 -16.39 3.83 -3.86
CA ALA A 102 -17.46 4.39 -3.05
C ALA A 102 -18.85 3.87 -3.47
N SER A 103 -19.13 3.74 -4.77
CA SER A 103 -20.42 3.20 -5.25
C SER A 103 -20.61 1.72 -4.92
N LEU A 104 -19.53 1.01 -4.57
CA LEU A 104 -19.54 -0.39 -4.13
C LEU A 104 -19.38 -0.54 -2.60
N GLY A 105 -19.40 0.56 -1.84
CA GLY A 105 -19.23 0.55 -0.38
C GLY A 105 -17.82 0.18 0.09
N LEU A 106 -16.81 0.25 -0.80
CA LEU A 106 -15.43 -0.09 -0.48
C LEU A 106 -14.69 1.11 0.09
N ARG A 107 -13.87 0.86 1.12
CA ARG A 107 -13.00 1.87 1.73
C ARG A 107 -11.68 1.97 0.95
N THR A 108 -11.20 3.19 0.76
CA THR A 108 -9.92 3.46 0.10
C THR A 108 -9.05 4.33 1.02
N PRO A 109 -8.01 3.78 1.67
CA PRO A 109 -7.12 4.60 2.50
C PRO A 109 -6.39 5.63 1.66
N GLN A 110 -5.88 6.67 2.31
CA GLN A 110 -4.91 7.57 1.67
C GLN A 110 -3.65 6.77 1.35
N PHE A 111 -2.90 7.15 0.33
CA PHE A 111 -1.75 6.37 -0.12
C PHE A 111 -0.53 7.28 -0.28
N ILE A 112 0.63 6.83 0.20
CA ILE A 112 1.92 7.54 0.13
C ILE A 112 3.09 6.55 -0.12
N GLY A 113 4.24 7.05 -0.55
CA GLY A 113 5.51 6.31 -0.64
C GLY A 113 5.87 5.78 -2.04
N ARG A 114 4.91 5.70 -2.97
CA ARG A 114 5.13 5.38 -4.39
C ARG A 114 5.98 6.41 -5.12
N VAL A 115 5.80 7.71 -4.89
CA VAL A 115 6.57 8.80 -5.53
C VAL A 115 8.04 8.80 -5.10
N HIS A 116 8.34 8.15 -3.96
CA HIS A 116 9.68 7.99 -3.40
C HIS A 116 10.22 6.57 -3.60
N THR A 117 9.61 5.76 -4.47
CA THR A 117 10.03 4.36 -4.67
C THR A 117 11.49 4.28 -5.07
N GLY A 118 12.28 3.55 -4.28
CA GLY A 118 13.72 3.33 -4.48
C GLY A 118 14.61 4.49 -4.02
N VAL A 119 14.04 5.50 -3.37
CA VAL A 119 14.75 6.67 -2.80
C VAL A 119 14.15 7.08 -1.44
N ILE A 120 13.44 6.19 -0.75
CA ILE A 120 12.96 6.46 0.61
C ILE A 120 14.17 6.55 1.54
N GLY A 121 14.57 7.78 1.83
CA GLY A 121 15.52 8.12 2.88
C GLY A 121 14.81 8.68 4.12
N LYS A 122 15.57 8.79 5.22
CA LYS A 122 15.10 9.36 6.50
C LYS A 122 14.38 10.72 6.35
N PRO A 123 14.92 11.72 5.64
CA PRO A 123 14.25 13.02 5.52
C PRO A 123 12.88 12.93 4.82
N ALA A 124 12.79 12.09 3.78
CA ALA A 124 11.56 11.87 3.04
C ALA A 124 10.51 11.18 3.91
N LEU A 125 10.89 10.08 4.59
CA LEU A 125 9.97 9.36 5.50
C LEU A 125 9.45 10.28 6.62
N HIS A 126 10.33 11.03 7.27
CA HIS A 126 9.92 11.94 8.35
C HIS A 126 8.98 13.04 7.85
N SER A 127 9.28 13.62 6.68
CA SER A 127 8.41 14.63 6.04
C SER A 127 7.04 14.05 5.70
N MET A 128 7.00 12.82 5.18
CA MET A 128 5.75 12.12 4.86
C MET A 128 4.91 11.85 6.11
N LEU A 129 5.51 11.27 7.16
CA LEU A 129 4.80 10.94 8.40
C LEU A 129 4.19 12.18 9.07
N ARG A 130 4.95 13.28 9.14
CA ARG A 130 4.46 14.57 9.67
C ARG A 130 3.37 15.23 8.82
N ALA A 131 3.27 14.86 7.55
CA ALA A 131 2.27 15.40 6.64
C ALA A 131 1.01 14.52 6.53
N ILE A 132 0.95 13.39 7.26
CA ILE A 132 -0.23 12.53 7.30
C ILE A 132 -1.41 13.33 7.84
N ARG A 133 -2.55 13.22 7.15
CA ARG A 133 -3.82 13.83 7.57
C ARG A 133 -4.59 12.84 8.42
N SER A 134 -5.59 13.34 9.14
CA SER A 134 -6.52 12.48 9.87
C SER A 134 -7.17 11.42 8.97
N GLY A 135 -7.47 10.26 9.58
CA GLY A 135 -7.94 9.06 8.88
C GLY A 135 -6.82 8.03 8.68
N VAL A 136 -7.04 7.06 7.81
CA VAL A 136 -6.06 6.00 7.54
C VAL A 136 -5.23 6.32 6.31
N THR A 137 -3.91 6.21 6.48
CA THR A 137 -2.93 6.33 5.40
C THR A 137 -2.14 5.03 5.29
N GLU A 138 -2.10 4.50 4.08
CA GLU A 138 -1.27 3.38 3.67
C GLU A 138 0.07 3.91 3.16
N LEU A 139 1.16 3.46 3.79
CA LEU A 139 2.53 3.76 3.40
C LEU A 139 3.10 2.57 2.63
N MET A 140 3.40 2.77 1.35
CA MET A 140 4.09 1.77 0.53
C MET A 140 5.59 1.82 0.76
N VAL A 141 6.15 0.65 1.08
CA VAL A 141 7.58 0.42 1.33
C VAL A 141 7.99 -0.92 0.73
N HIS A 142 9.30 -1.13 0.59
CA HIS A 142 9.92 -2.34 0.07
C HIS A 142 11.03 -2.84 1.01
N PRO A 143 10.77 -3.02 2.33
CA PRO A 143 11.78 -3.53 3.24
C PRO A 143 12.20 -4.96 2.84
N GLY A 144 13.47 -5.28 3.03
CA GLY A 144 13.95 -6.63 2.80
C GLY A 144 15.42 -6.79 3.12
N TYR A 145 15.78 -7.97 3.64
CA TYR A 145 17.16 -8.36 3.84
C TYR A 145 17.85 -8.55 2.50
N VAL A 146 19.09 -8.08 2.39
CA VAL A 146 19.91 -8.36 1.21
C VAL A 146 20.59 -9.72 1.39
N ASP A 147 19.84 -10.78 1.08
CA ASP A 147 20.34 -12.15 1.04
C ASP A 147 20.80 -12.58 -0.37
N ASP A 148 21.41 -13.77 -0.45
CA ASP A 148 21.93 -14.31 -1.72
C ASP A 148 20.84 -14.60 -2.75
N VAL A 149 19.58 -14.74 -2.34
CA VAL A 149 18.44 -14.95 -3.23
C VAL A 149 18.04 -13.61 -3.86
N LEU A 150 17.97 -12.56 -3.06
CA LEU A 150 17.67 -11.22 -3.52
C LEU A 150 18.77 -10.71 -4.48
N ARG A 151 20.05 -10.95 -4.17
CA ARG A 151 21.19 -10.58 -5.05
C ARG A 151 21.11 -11.21 -6.45
N ARG A 152 20.51 -12.41 -6.57
CA ARG A 152 20.28 -13.10 -7.85
C ARG A 152 19.06 -12.60 -8.62
N THR A 153 18.23 -11.75 -8.00
CA THR A 153 17.06 -11.17 -8.63
C THR A 153 17.44 -9.88 -9.37
N SER A 154 17.01 -9.73 -10.62
CA SER A 154 17.24 -8.54 -11.46
C SER A 154 16.40 -7.32 -11.04
N THR A 155 16.51 -6.91 -9.77
CA THR A 155 15.77 -5.79 -9.19
C THR A 155 16.68 -4.58 -8.97
N ARG A 156 16.22 -3.40 -9.40
CA ARG A 156 16.94 -2.12 -9.20
C ARG A 156 16.89 -1.59 -7.76
N LEU A 157 16.32 -2.35 -6.83
CA LEU A 157 15.98 -1.91 -5.47
C LEU A 157 16.82 -2.58 -4.37
N LEU A 158 17.87 -3.34 -4.71
CA LEU A 158 18.64 -4.13 -3.74
C LEU A 158 19.07 -3.32 -2.51
N ASP A 159 19.82 -2.24 -2.71
CA ASP A 159 20.35 -1.44 -1.61
C ASP A 159 19.24 -0.65 -0.89
N SER A 160 18.21 -0.20 -1.62
CA SER A 160 17.09 0.51 -1.01
C SER A 160 16.27 -0.37 -0.06
N ARG A 161 16.23 -1.71 -0.25
CA ARG A 161 15.44 -2.60 0.63
C ARG A 161 15.99 -2.68 2.05
N GLN A 162 17.31 -2.81 2.18
CA GLN A 162 17.96 -2.84 3.49
C GLN A 162 17.83 -1.47 4.17
N GLN A 163 18.08 -0.39 3.43
CA GLN A 163 17.94 0.97 3.94
C GLN A 163 16.51 1.26 4.44
N GLU A 164 15.49 0.86 3.67
CA GLU A 164 14.10 1.00 4.09
C GLU A 164 13.80 0.16 5.34
N LEU A 165 14.31 -1.08 5.42
CA LEU A 165 14.15 -1.93 6.60
C LEU A 165 14.76 -1.28 7.86
N ASP A 166 16.02 -0.86 7.77
CA ASP A 166 16.75 -0.23 8.88
C ASP A 166 16.05 1.05 9.35
N LEU A 167 15.56 1.85 8.40
CA LEU A 167 14.85 3.08 8.68
C LEU A 167 13.49 2.83 9.37
N LEU A 168 12.71 1.86 8.90
CA LEU A 168 11.39 1.51 9.45
C LEU A 168 11.51 0.89 10.85
N CYS A 169 12.61 0.19 11.14
CA CYS A 169 12.89 -0.42 12.43
C CYS A 169 13.67 0.49 13.39
N SER A 170 14.03 1.72 12.99
CA SER A 170 14.79 2.63 13.83
C SER A 170 14.00 3.16 15.02
N MET A 171 14.70 3.40 16.13
CA MET A 171 14.12 4.02 17.33
C MET A 171 13.62 5.44 17.07
N GLU A 172 14.25 6.15 16.13
CA GLU A 172 13.85 7.50 15.73
C GLU A 172 12.50 7.50 15.00
N THR A 173 12.29 6.58 14.05
CA THR A 173 10.97 6.41 13.39
C THR A 173 9.91 6.06 14.41
N ARG A 174 10.22 5.17 15.37
CA ARG A 174 9.29 4.84 16.46
C ARG A 174 8.94 6.07 17.32
N ALA A 175 9.94 6.87 17.72
CA ALA A 175 9.72 8.09 18.48
C ALA A 175 8.87 9.11 17.72
N LEU A 176 9.09 9.22 16.40
CA LEU A 176 8.29 10.08 15.54
C LEU A 176 6.82 9.63 15.47
N LEU A 177 6.57 8.33 15.28
CA LEU A 177 5.19 7.80 15.27
C LEU A 177 4.47 8.12 16.59
N LEU A 178 5.16 7.98 17.74
CA LEU A 178 4.60 8.31 19.04
C LEU A 178 4.35 9.82 19.19
N GLY A 179 5.30 10.67 18.78
CA GLY A 179 5.19 12.13 18.86
C GLY A 179 4.07 12.70 18.00
N GLU A 180 3.90 12.17 16.79
CA GLU A 180 2.82 12.56 15.86
C GLU A 180 1.49 11.84 16.14
N ARG A 181 1.44 10.98 17.18
CA ARG A 181 0.26 10.18 17.57
C ARG A 181 -0.27 9.32 16.41
N ILE A 182 0.63 8.69 15.66
CA ILE A 182 0.32 7.78 14.56
C ILE A 182 0.24 6.36 15.11
N ASP A 183 -0.96 5.78 15.05
CA ASP A 183 -1.16 4.36 15.36
C ASP A 183 -1.02 3.49 14.11
N LEU A 184 -0.32 2.36 14.26
CA LEU A 184 -0.20 1.37 13.21
C LEU A 184 -1.46 0.48 13.18
N VAL A 185 -2.08 0.36 12.02
CA VAL A 185 -3.27 -0.46 11.78
C VAL A 185 -2.99 -1.53 10.73
N ARG A 186 -3.75 -2.63 10.76
CA ARG A 186 -3.68 -3.66 9.72
C ARG A 186 -4.42 -3.19 8.46
N HIS A 187 -4.19 -3.86 7.34
CA HIS A 187 -4.77 -3.50 6.04
C HIS A 187 -6.31 -3.65 5.96
N ASP A 188 -6.93 -4.44 6.85
CA ASP A 188 -8.38 -4.49 7.04
C ASP A 188 -8.95 -3.27 7.80
N LEU A 189 -8.08 -2.31 8.15
CA LEU A 189 -8.35 -1.12 8.96
C LEU A 189 -8.79 -1.45 10.39
N THR A 190 -8.44 -2.64 10.87
CA THR A 190 -8.54 -2.98 12.29
C THR A 190 -7.28 -2.56 13.04
N HIS A 191 -7.43 -2.13 14.29
CA HIS A 191 -6.29 -1.76 15.12
C HIS A 191 -5.35 -2.96 15.30
N SER A 192 -4.04 -2.72 15.18
CA SER A 192 -3.07 -3.71 15.61
C SER A 192 -3.17 -3.84 17.14
N VAL A 193 -3.38 -5.06 17.63
CA VAL A 193 -3.31 -5.33 19.07
C VAL A 193 -1.88 -4.96 19.50
N ARG A 194 -1.72 -3.92 20.32
CA ARG A 194 -0.43 -3.59 20.93
C ARG A 194 0.02 -4.83 21.70
N ARG A 195 0.96 -5.59 21.16
CA ARG A 195 1.71 -6.55 21.96
C ARG A 195 2.51 -5.73 22.96
N SER A 196 2.07 -5.70 24.23
CA SER A 196 2.92 -5.20 25.29
C SER A 196 4.16 -6.10 25.28
N VAL A 197 5.31 -5.55 24.89
CA VAL A 197 6.57 -6.25 25.11
C VAL A 197 6.73 -6.26 26.62
N ARG A 198 6.34 -7.37 27.26
CA ARG A 198 6.75 -7.63 28.64
C ARG A 198 8.25 -7.80 28.55
N HIS A 199 8.99 -6.88 29.16
CA HIS A 199 10.40 -7.09 29.46
C HIS A 199 10.48 -8.39 30.24
N VAL A 200 11.02 -9.44 29.63
CA VAL A 200 11.51 -10.60 30.36
C VAL A 200 12.73 -10.07 31.11
N SER A 201 12.59 -10.04 32.43
CA SER A 201 13.64 -9.67 33.39
C SER A 201 14.70 -10.75 33.44
#